data_AF-A0A7S1NT11-F1
#
_entry.id   AF-A0A7S1NT11-F1
#
_cell.length_a   1.000
_cell.length_b   1.000
_cell.length_c   1.000
_cell.angle_alpha   90.00
_cell.angle_beta   90.00
_cell.angle_gamma   90.00
#
_symmetry.space_group_name_H-M   'P 1'
#
loop_
_entity.id
_entity.type
_entity.pdbx_description
1 polymer ?
#
loop_
_entity_poly.entity_id
_entity_poly.type
_entity_poly.pdbx_seq_one_letter_code
_entity_poly.pdbx_strand_id
1 'polypeptide(L)'
;SKPLPPSLFAHNVMQRSMHTVHAENKNAKGVLGRTVASLMAQDTPYSGELFSIAGQQHMLVGSKPPTFVNWWSGIQQLEQYDTLIEDLTKMTEFESESVFADTYSELLRQSLHKTNKWGSELDATQLNTAFGTDHLSRQFQQVAKLIKIREFLETERAVFIVQQWGFDTHGTFDMNTQLSEINSGLSSFVTEMKAQGMW
;
A
#
# COMPACT_ATOMS: atom_id res chain seq x y z
N SER A 1 2.56 -28.71 22.62
CA SER A 1 3.67 -28.08 21.87
C SER A 1 3.10 -26.94 21.03
N LYS A 2 3.81 -25.81 20.88
CA LYS A 2 3.40 -24.76 19.93
C LYS A 2 3.92 -25.12 18.53
N PRO A 3 3.11 -24.99 17.47
CA PRO A 3 3.58 -25.24 16.10
C PRO A 3 4.69 -24.24 15.74
N LEU A 4 5.76 -24.75 15.14
CA LEU A 4 6.89 -23.94 14.69
C LEU A 4 6.80 -23.74 13.17
N PRO A 5 7.13 -22.54 12.65
CA PRO A 5 7.24 -22.34 11.22
C PRO A 5 8.23 -23.33 10.59
N PRO A 6 7.96 -23.84 9.37
CA PRO A 6 8.95 -24.62 8.65
C PRO A 6 10.18 -23.76 8.35
N SER A 7 11.35 -24.39 8.23
CA SER A 7 12.58 -23.72 7.76
C SER A 7 12.93 -22.46 8.56
N LEU A 8 13.04 -22.59 9.89
CA LEU A 8 13.61 -21.56 10.75
C LEU A 8 14.95 -21.06 10.15
N PHE A 9 15.19 -19.75 10.24
CA PHE A 9 16.34 -19.02 9.66
C PHE A 9 16.27 -18.74 8.15
N ALA A 10 15.29 -19.26 7.40
CA ALA A 10 15.07 -18.81 6.03
C ALA A 10 14.29 -17.48 6.01
N HIS A 11 14.93 -16.38 5.59
CA HIS A 11 14.37 -15.02 5.63
C HIS A 11 12.97 -14.93 5.02
N ASN A 12 12.77 -15.47 3.82
CA ASN A 12 11.49 -15.46 3.11
C ASN A 12 10.39 -16.25 3.85
N VAL A 13 10.73 -17.38 4.49
CA VAL A 13 9.74 -18.20 5.22
C VAL A 13 9.36 -17.54 6.53
N MET A 14 10.31 -16.94 7.23
CA MET A 14 10.05 -16.16 8.45
C MET A 14 9.21 -14.92 8.15
N GLN A 15 9.54 -14.16 7.10
CA GLN A 15 8.75 -13.02 6.62
C GLN A 15 7.32 -13.45 6.24
N ARG A 16 7.16 -14.54 5.47
CA ARG A 16 5.82 -15.04 5.13
C ARG A 16 5.02 -15.45 6.37
N SER A 17 5.64 -16.16 7.32
CA SER A 17 4.97 -16.57 8.56
C SER A 17 4.53 -15.37 9.39
N MET A 18 5.33 -14.30 9.38
CA MET A 18 5.00 -13.02 10.00
C MET A 18 3.86 -12.30 9.24
N HIS A 19 3.87 -12.33 7.90
CA HIS A 19 2.84 -11.74 7.06
C HIS A 19 1.47 -12.40 7.21
N THR A 20 1.42 -13.71 7.44
CA THR A 20 0.16 -14.46 7.56
C THR A 20 -0.27 -14.67 9.01
N VAL A 21 0.69 -14.62 9.96
CA VAL A 21 0.54 -15.01 11.37
C VAL A 21 0.04 -16.47 11.49
N HIS A 22 0.46 -17.31 10.55
CA HIS A 22 0.16 -18.74 10.51
C HIS A 22 1.45 -19.54 10.29
N ALA A 23 1.87 -20.30 11.30
CA ALA A 23 3.13 -21.04 11.28
C ALA A 23 3.13 -22.20 10.26
N GLU A 24 2.02 -22.93 10.12
CA GLU A 24 1.96 -24.17 9.33
C GLU A 24 1.13 -24.06 8.04
N ASN A 25 0.41 -22.95 7.84
CA ASN A 25 -0.38 -22.72 6.63
C ASN A 25 0.33 -21.73 5.69
N LYS A 26 1.06 -22.28 4.72
CA LYS A 26 1.79 -21.50 3.71
C LYS A 26 0.88 -20.69 2.77
N ASN A 27 -0.40 -21.08 2.66
CA ASN A 27 -1.39 -20.47 1.77
C ASN A 27 -2.35 -19.53 2.51
N ALA A 28 -2.13 -19.30 3.82
CA ALA A 28 -2.96 -18.39 4.59
C ALA A 28 -2.89 -16.97 3.99
N LYS A 29 -4.04 -16.29 3.92
CA LYS A 29 -4.10 -14.88 3.51
C LYS A 29 -3.25 -14.00 4.43
N GLY A 30 -2.87 -12.80 3.99
CA GLY A 30 -2.14 -11.85 4.81
C GLY A 30 -2.95 -11.33 5.99
N VAL A 31 -2.31 -11.09 7.13
CA VAL A 31 -3.03 -10.67 8.35
C VAL A 31 -3.73 -9.33 8.17
N LEU A 32 -3.10 -8.35 7.52
CA LEU A 32 -3.72 -7.04 7.30
C LEU A 32 -4.83 -7.10 6.25
N GLY A 33 -4.68 -7.94 5.22
CA GLY A 33 -5.75 -8.23 4.28
C GLY A 33 -6.98 -8.83 4.97
N ARG A 34 -6.78 -9.72 5.95
CA ARG A 34 -7.88 -10.26 6.79
C ARG A 34 -8.46 -9.20 7.74
N THR A 35 -7.64 -8.34 8.32
CA THR A 35 -8.09 -7.26 9.21
C THR A 35 -9.02 -6.30 8.47
N VAL A 36 -8.63 -5.79 7.31
CA VAL A 36 -9.48 -4.89 6.52
C VAL A 36 -10.74 -5.60 6.05
N ALA A 37 -10.66 -6.86 5.62
CA ALA A 37 -11.84 -7.65 5.28
C ALA A 37 -12.83 -7.74 6.45
N SER A 38 -12.33 -7.91 7.68
CA SER A 38 -13.16 -7.96 8.89
C SER A 38 -13.81 -6.61 9.22
N LEU A 39 -13.13 -5.48 8.95
CA LEU A 39 -13.68 -4.13 9.16
C LEU A 39 -14.80 -3.80 8.16
N MET A 40 -14.66 -4.27 6.92
CA MET A 40 -15.63 -4.07 5.85
C MET A 40 -16.85 -5.00 5.96
N ALA A 41 -16.78 -6.04 6.80
CA ALA A 41 -17.84 -7.05 6.96
C ALA A 41 -18.63 -6.90 8.28
N GLN A 42 -18.47 -5.78 9.01
CA GLN A 42 -19.26 -5.47 10.20
C GLN A 42 -20.72 -5.14 9.84
N ASP A 43 -21.63 -5.23 10.83
CA ASP A 43 -23.04 -4.83 10.65
C ASP A 43 -23.17 -3.37 10.19
N THR A 44 -22.27 -2.50 10.66
CA THR A 44 -22.06 -1.15 10.10
C THR A 44 -20.65 -1.13 9.49
N PRO A 45 -20.51 -1.36 8.17
CA PRO A 45 -19.22 -1.58 7.55
C PRO A 45 -18.41 -0.29 7.44
N TYR A 46 -17.12 -0.37 7.73
CA TYR A 46 -16.19 0.73 7.45
C TYR A 46 -15.71 0.70 5.99
N SER A 47 -15.54 1.87 5.39
CA SER A 47 -14.75 2.02 4.16
C SER A 47 -13.27 1.75 4.46
N GLY A 48 -12.77 0.63 3.94
CA GLY A 48 -11.43 0.11 4.19
C GLY A 48 -10.51 0.18 2.97
N GLU A 49 -9.28 0.65 3.13
CA GLU A 49 -8.25 0.62 2.08
C GLU A 49 -6.92 0.01 2.54
N LEU A 50 -6.21 -0.59 1.58
CA LEU A 50 -4.89 -1.18 1.76
C LEU A 50 -3.92 -0.44 0.81
N PHE A 51 -2.95 0.27 1.35
CA PHE A 51 -1.91 0.95 0.58
C PHE A 51 -0.56 0.28 0.79
N SER A 52 0.15 0.01 -0.31
CA SER A 52 1.53 -0.47 -0.25
C SER A 52 2.46 0.49 -0.97
N ILE A 53 3.40 1.03 -0.21
CA ILE A 53 4.51 1.82 -0.74
C ILE A 53 5.74 0.91 -0.94
N ALA A 54 5.74 -0.25 -0.27
CA ALA A 54 6.78 -1.28 -0.35
C ALA A 54 6.58 -2.32 -1.48
N GLY A 55 5.74 -2.02 -2.49
CA GLY A 55 5.42 -2.99 -3.55
C GLY A 55 4.56 -4.16 -3.07
N GLN A 56 4.67 -5.32 -3.73
CA GLN A 56 3.81 -6.47 -3.42
C GLN A 56 4.19 -7.13 -2.09
N GLN A 57 3.27 -7.10 -1.12
CA GLN A 57 3.49 -7.68 0.21
C GLN A 57 2.42 -8.73 0.51
N HIS A 58 2.85 -9.96 0.84
CA HIS A 58 1.91 -11.05 1.15
C HIS A 58 0.99 -10.71 2.33
N MET A 59 1.41 -9.81 3.22
CA MET A 59 0.60 -9.35 4.36
C MET A 59 -0.71 -8.65 3.95
N LEU A 60 -0.75 -8.09 2.74
CA LEU A 60 -1.91 -7.38 2.20
C LEU A 60 -2.85 -8.29 1.41
N VAL A 61 -2.47 -9.54 1.15
CA VAL A 61 -3.30 -10.49 0.40
C VAL A 61 -4.59 -10.74 1.19
N GLY A 62 -5.73 -10.38 0.61
CA GLY A 62 -7.05 -10.40 1.27
C GLY A 62 -8.20 -10.54 0.28
N SER A 63 -9.39 -10.09 0.67
CA SER A 63 -10.55 -9.97 -0.22
C SER A 63 -10.51 -8.71 -1.09
N LYS A 64 -9.81 -7.65 -0.64
CA LYS A 64 -9.60 -6.40 -1.36
C LYS A 64 -8.15 -6.31 -1.85
N PRO A 65 -7.89 -5.97 -3.12
CA PRO A 65 -6.52 -5.74 -3.59
C PRO A 65 -5.94 -4.43 -3.03
N PRO A 66 -4.63 -4.37 -2.73
CA PRO A 66 -4.00 -3.14 -2.31
C PRO A 66 -3.80 -2.16 -3.47
N THR A 67 -3.88 -0.87 -3.17
CA THR A 67 -3.40 0.20 -4.05
C THR A 67 -1.89 0.36 -3.87
N PHE A 68 -1.15 0.23 -4.96
CA PHE A 68 0.29 0.45 -4.97
C PHE A 68 0.61 1.92 -5.18
N VAL A 69 1.52 2.43 -4.36
CA VAL A 69 1.99 3.80 -4.41
C VAL A 69 3.50 3.76 -4.55
N ASN A 70 4.04 4.36 -5.59
CA ASN A 70 5.47 4.48 -5.75
C ASN A 70 6.01 5.44 -4.67
N TRP A 71 7.07 5.03 -3.97
CA TRP A 71 7.71 5.81 -2.90
C TRP A 71 8.18 7.20 -3.38
N TRP A 72 8.53 7.33 -4.65
CA TRP A 72 8.97 8.58 -5.28
C TRP A 72 7.84 9.28 -6.04
N SER A 73 7.19 8.60 -6.97
CA SER A 73 6.23 9.21 -7.92
C SER A 73 4.76 9.12 -7.50
N GLY A 74 4.44 8.60 -6.32
CA GLY A 74 3.05 8.49 -5.87
C GLY A 74 2.27 7.42 -6.64
N ILE A 75 0.97 7.63 -6.84
CA ILE A 75 0.11 6.67 -7.57
C ILE A 75 0.40 6.79 -9.06
N GLN A 76 0.83 5.69 -9.69
CA GLN A 76 1.18 5.71 -11.11
C GLN A 76 -0.06 5.90 -11.98
N GLN A 77 -0.02 6.94 -12.81
CA GLN A 77 -1.06 7.29 -13.77
C GLN A 77 -0.67 6.85 -15.18
N LEU A 78 -1.67 6.78 -16.06
CA LEU A 78 -1.46 6.65 -17.50
C LEU A 78 -0.97 8.00 -18.04
N GLU A 79 0.25 8.03 -18.61
CA GLU A 79 0.93 9.27 -19.06
C GLU A 79 0.11 10.10 -20.05
N GLN A 80 -0.74 9.46 -20.86
CA GLN A 80 -1.61 10.10 -21.84
C GLN A 80 -3.09 9.88 -21.52
N TYR A 81 -3.45 9.85 -20.23
CA TYR A 81 -4.80 9.56 -19.79
C TYR A 81 -5.85 10.41 -20.52
N ASP A 82 -5.69 11.73 -20.59
CA ASP A 82 -6.66 12.63 -21.22
C ASP A 82 -6.83 12.38 -22.73
N THR A 83 -5.81 11.88 -23.40
CA THR A 83 -5.87 11.55 -24.84
C THR A 83 -6.43 10.15 -25.09
N LEU A 84 -6.13 9.18 -24.22
CA LEU A 84 -6.42 7.76 -24.46
C LEU A 84 -7.71 7.29 -23.78
N ILE A 85 -8.22 7.99 -22.77
CA ILE A 85 -9.32 7.46 -21.95
C ILE A 85 -10.60 7.27 -22.74
N GLU A 86 -10.90 8.14 -23.71
CA GLU A 86 -12.10 8.00 -24.55
C GLU A 86 -12.02 6.74 -25.41
N ASP A 87 -10.88 6.51 -26.08
CA ASP A 87 -10.67 5.33 -26.91
C ASP A 87 -10.65 4.04 -26.08
N LEU A 88 -10.00 4.07 -24.91
CA LEU A 88 -9.99 2.93 -23.97
C LEU A 88 -11.40 2.62 -23.44
N THR A 89 -12.22 3.65 -23.22
CA THR A 89 -13.62 3.46 -22.82
C THR A 89 -14.41 2.79 -23.95
N LYS A 90 -14.28 3.26 -25.19
CA LYS A 90 -14.93 2.64 -26.37
C LYS A 90 -14.50 1.19 -26.59
N MET A 91 -13.24 0.85 -26.28
CA MET A 91 -12.74 -0.52 -26.37
C MET A 91 -13.28 -1.44 -25.25
N THR A 92 -13.76 -0.88 -24.14
CA THR A 92 -14.16 -1.63 -22.94
C THR A 92 -15.65 -1.50 -22.59
N GLU A 93 -16.41 -0.67 -23.32
CA GLU A 93 -17.83 -0.39 -23.01
C GLU A 93 -18.81 -1.50 -23.43
N PHE A 94 -18.43 -2.35 -24.38
CA PHE A 94 -19.32 -3.40 -24.91
C PHE A 94 -19.28 -4.66 -24.04
N GLU A 95 -20.48 -5.17 -23.72
CA GLU A 95 -20.65 -6.46 -23.06
C GLU A 95 -20.18 -7.61 -23.96
N SER A 96 -19.45 -8.54 -23.37
CA SER A 96 -18.95 -9.76 -23.98
C SER A 96 -19.82 -10.95 -23.58
N GLU A 97 -19.80 -12.03 -24.38
CA GLU A 97 -20.37 -13.30 -23.94
C GLU A 97 -19.53 -13.97 -22.82
N SER A 98 -18.33 -13.44 -22.54
CA SER A 98 -17.41 -13.95 -21.54
C SER A 98 -17.40 -13.08 -20.30
N VAL A 99 -17.83 -13.66 -19.16
CA VAL A 99 -17.73 -13.04 -17.84
C VAL A 99 -16.30 -12.57 -17.50
N PHE A 100 -15.28 -13.24 -18.03
CA PHE A 100 -13.89 -12.85 -17.82
C PHE A 100 -13.54 -11.57 -18.58
N ALA A 101 -14.06 -11.41 -19.80
CA ALA A 101 -13.82 -10.22 -20.60
C ALA A 101 -14.53 -9.00 -19.97
N ASP A 102 -15.77 -9.16 -19.53
CA ASP A 102 -16.50 -8.08 -18.85
C ASP A 102 -15.84 -7.67 -17.54
N THR A 103 -15.43 -8.67 -16.73
CA THR A 103 -14.73 -8.41 -15.48
C THR A 103 -13.40 -7.68 -15.73
N TYR A 104 -12.65 -8.08 -16.76
CA TYR A 104 -11.40 -7.41 -17.13
C TYR A 104 -11.64 -5.97 -17.58
N SER A 105 -12.59 -5.75 -18.50
CA SER A 105 -12.95 -4.42 -19.01
C SER A 105 -13.36 -3.48 -17.87
N GLU A 106 -14.20 -3.95 -16.96
CA GLU A 106 -14.65 -3.15 -15.82
C GLU A 106 -13.50 -2.83 -14.86
N LEU A 107 -12.67 -3.83 -14.50
CA LEU A 107 -11.52 -3.60 -13.62
C LEU A 107 -10.49 -2.65 -14.23
N LEU A 108 -10.25 -2.73 -15.55
CA LEU A 108 -9.34 -1.84 -16.26
C LEU A 108 -9.87 -0.39 -16.23
N ARG A 109 -11.13 -0.18 -16.61
CA ARG A 109 -11.78 1.13 -16.62
C ARG A 109 -11.79 1.76 -15.23
N GLN A 110 -12.20 1.00 -14.22
CA GLN A 110 -12.17 1.44 -12.81
C GLN A 110 -10.75 1.80 -12.37
N SER A 111 -9.76 0.97 -12.70
CA SER A 111 -8.38 1.22 -12.30
C SER A 111 -7.82 2.49 -12.93
N LEU A 112 -8.04 2.71 -14.23
CA LEU A 112 -7.57 3.92 -14.94
C LEU A 112 -8.18 5.19 -14.35
N HIS A 113 -9.51 5.21 -14.16
CA HIS A 113 -10.18 6.36 -13.54
C HIS A 113 -9.70 6.59 -12.11
N LYS A 114 -9.58 5.52 -11.32
CA LYS A 114 -9.15 5.60 -9.91
C LYS A 114 -7.72 6.11 -9.80
N THR A 115 -6.76 5.52 -10.53
CA THR A 115 -5.36 5.93 -10.44
C THR A 115 -5.14 7.35 -10.97
N ASN A 116 -5.84 7.75 -12.03
CA ASN A 116 -5.75 9.13 -12.51
C ASN A 116 -6.27 10.11 -11.46
N LYS A 117 -7.51 9.93 -10.97
CA LYS A 117 -8.12 10.82 -9.99
C LYS A 117 -7.31 10.88 -8.68
N TRP A 118 -6.90 9.73 -8.15
CA TRP A 118 -6.16 9.66 -6.89
C TRP A 118 -4.73 10.16 -7.03
N GLY A 119 -4.06 9.86 -8.15
CA GLY A 119 -2.71 10.34 -8.44
C GLY A 119 -2.65 11.87 -8.50
N SER A 120 -3.58 12.50 -9.23
CA SER A 120 -3.61 13.96 -9.35
C SER A 120 -3.83 14.66 -8.01
N GLU A 121 -4.72 14.13 -7.17
CA GLU A 121 -4.96 14.67 -5.83
C GLU A 121 -3.72 14.50 -4.92
N LEU A 122 -3.11 13.31 -4.95
CA LEU A 122 -1.90 13.02 -4.18
C LEU A 122 -0.72 13.93 -4.61
N ASP A 123 -0.58 14.19 -5.90
CA ASP A 123 0.48 15.04 -6.46
C ASP A 123 0.29 16.50 -6.08
N ALA A 124 -0.94 17.01 -6.17
CA ALA A 124 -1.30 18.37 -5.75
C ALA A 124 -1.11 18.59 -4.24
N THR A 125 -1.15 17.52 -3.44
CA THR A 125 -1.06 17.60 -1.97
C THR A 125 0.31 18.10 -1.51
N GLN A 126 0.29 19.23 -0.79
CA GLN A 126 1.45 19.78 -0.09
C GLN A 126 1.42 19.38 1.38
N LEU A 127 2.58 19.08 1.97
CA LEU A 127 2.73 18.78 3.40
C LEU A 127 3.33 19.97 4.13
N ASN A 128 3.12 20.06 5.44
CA ASN A 128 3.67 21.14 6.26
C ASN A 128 5.13 20.86 6.68
N THR A 129 5.53 19.60 6.64
CA THR A 129 6.83 19.09 7.06
C THR A 129 7.65 18.67 5.85
N ALA A 130 8.93 19.07 5.81
CA ALA A 130 9.89 18.54 4.85
C ALA A 130 10.34 17.13 5.27
N PHE A 131 10.32 16.19 4.33
CA PHE A 131 10.80 14.82 4.54
C PHE A 131 12.22 14.66 3.99
N GLY A 132 12.98 13.73 4.58
CA GLY A 132 14.29 13.33 4.08
C GLY A 132 14.24 12.75 2.66
N THR A 133 15.39 12.72 1.99
CA THR A 133 15.52 12.20 0.62
C THR A 133 15.87 10.71 0.58
N ASP A 134 16.08 10.07 1.74
CA ASP A 134 16.26 8.64 1.84
C ASP A 134 14.97 7.88 1.48
N HIS A 135 15.12 6.58 1.20
CA HIS A 135 14.04 5.74 0.69
C HIS A 135 12.87 5.63 1.70
N LEU A 136 13.15 5.54 3.00
CA LEU A 136 12.11 5.39 4.01
C LEU A 136 11.37 6.70 4.28
N SER A 137 12.08 7.82 4.34
CA SER A 137 11.48 9.14 4.48
C SER A 137 10.52 9.45 3.33
N ARG A 138 10.90 9.14 2.08
CA ARG A 138 10.02 9.29 0.92
C ARG A 138 8.79 8.39 0.99
N GLN A 139 8.92 7.15 1.49
CA GLN A 139 7.75 6.30 1.72
C GLN A 139 6.79 6.91 2.75
N PHE A 140 7.30 7.41 3.87
CA PHE A 140 6.47 8.09 4.87
C PHE A 140 5.85 9.38 4.36
N GLN A 141 6.53 10.10 3.45
CA GLN A 141 5.96 11.26 2.77
C GLN A 141 4.71 10.88 1.97
N GLN A 142 4.75 9.76 1.24
CA GLN A 142 3.56 9.26 0.51
C GLN A 142 2.43 8.87 1.47
N VAL A 143 2.75 8.19 2.59
CA VAL A 143 1.75 7.86 3.62
C VAL A 143 1.10 9.13 4.18
N ALA A 144 1.90 10.16 4.50
CA ALA A 144 1.39 11.41 5.03
C ALA A 144 0.48 12.15 4.04
N LYS A 145 0.80 12.10 2.73
CA LYS A 145 -0.09 12.62 1.68
C LYS A 145 -1.41 11.84 1.61
N LEU A 146 -1.37 10.51 1.62
CA LEU A 146 -2.58 9.67 1.60
C LEU A 146 -3.50 9.94 2.79
N ILE A 147 -2.94 10.10 3.99
CA ILE A 147 -3.70 10.44 5.20
C ILE A 147 -4.33 11.84 5.07
N LYS A 148 -3.61 12.79 4.47
CA LYS A 148 -4.10 14.15 4.25
C LYS A 148 -5.31 14.19 3.31
N ILE A 149 -5.31 13.36 2.27
CA ILE A 149 -6.40 13.29 1.28
C ILE A 149 -7.48 12.26 1.61
N ARG A 150 -7.49 11.69 2.83
CA ARG A 150 -8.41 10.59 3.21
C ARG A 150 -9.89 10.88 2.99
N GLU A 151 -10.31 12.14 3.14
CA GLU A 151 -11.70 12.56 2.93
C GLU A 151 -12.07 12.49 1.46
N PHE A 152 -11.17 12.92 0.57
CA PHE A 152 -11.32 12.75 -0.88
C PHE A 152 -11.33 11.27 -1.30
N LEU A 153 -10.54 10.44 -0.60
CA LEU A 153 -10.52 8.99 -0.82
C LEU A 153 -11.74 8.27 -0.20
N GLU A 154 -12.61 8.99 0.52
CA GLU A 154 -13.76 8.43 1.23
C GLU A 154 -13.37 7.21 2.10
N THR A 155 -12.19 7.28 2.71
CA THR A 155 -11.57 6.16 3.44
C THR A 155 -11.62 6.39 4.94
N GLU A 156 -12.29 5.51 5.68
CA GLU A 156 -12.41 5.61 7.13
C GLU A 156 -11.31 4.85 7.87
N ARG A 157 -10.87 3.71 7.31
CA ARG A 157 -9.81 2.87 7.88
C ARG A 157 -8.84 2.47 6.79
N ALA A 158 -7.58 2.85 6.95
CA ALA A 158 -6.52 2.52 6.01
C ALA A 158 -5.38 1.79 6.69
N VAL A 159 -4.80 0.85 5.96
CA VAL A 159 -3.51 0.23 6.28
C VAL A 159 -2.48 0.78 5.32
N PHE A 160 -1.31 1.13 5.84
CA PHE A 160 -0.16 1.57 5.04
C PHE A 160 1.02 0.65 5.32
N ILE A 161 1.67 0.16 4.26
CA ILE A 161 2.91 -0.60 4.38
C ILE A 161 4.07 0.17 3.76
N VAL A 162 5.07 0.44 4.59
CA VAL A 162 6.40 0.92 4.21
C VAL A 162 7.43 -0.14 4.55
N GLN A 163 8.62 -0.04 3.99
CA GLN A 163 9.66 -1.03 4.18
C GLN A 163 11.06 -0.43 4.22
N GLN A 164 11.85 -0.93 5.17
CA GLN A 164 13.28 -0.72 5.25
C GLN A 164 13.99 -2.06 5.13
N TRP A 165 15.10 -2.09 4.40
CA TRP A 165 15.93 -3.27 4.19
C TRP A 165 17.29 -3.10 4.87
N GLY A 166 18.18 -4.08 4.70
CA GLY A 166 19.57 -3.95 5.11
C GLY A 166 19.87 -4.30 6.57
N PHE A 167 18.97 -5.01 7.27
CA PHE A 167 19.22 -5.55 8.61
C PHE A 167 19.92 -6.91 8.60
N ASP A 168 20.35 -7.37 7.42
CA ASP A 168 21.13 -8.58 7.29
C ASP A 168 22.58 -8.31 7.71
N THR A 169 22.97 -8.83 8.88
CA THR A 169 24.30 -8.60 9.47
C THR A 169 25.38 -9.58 9.01
N HIS A 170 25.14 -10.40 7.99
CA HIS A 170 26.14 -11.36 7.51
C HIS A 170 27.42 -10.66 7.00
N GLY A 171 27.34 -9.39 6.56
CA GLY A 171 28.49 -8.61 6.07
C GLY A 171 29.02 -7.54 7.02
N THR A 172 28.20 -7.05 7.96
CA THR A 172 28.59 -6.03 8.95
C THR A 172 27.56 -5.97 10.08
N PHE A 173 28.00 -5.57 11.28
CA PHE A 173 27.12 -5.24 12.41
C PHE A 173 26.78 -3.75 12.48
N ASP A 174 27.38 -2.92 11.60
CA ASP A 174 27.06 -1.50 11.51
C ASP A 174 25.69 -1.30 10.86
N MET A 175 24.76 -0.70 11.63
CA MET A 175 23.40 -0.38 11.21
C MET A 175 23.10 1.12 11.30
N ASN A 176 24.13 1.97 11.42
CA ASN A 176 23.95 3.40 11.67
C ASN A 176 23.11 4.07 10.57
N THR A 177 23.33 3.71 9.30
CA THR A 177 22.55 4.25 8.18
C THR A 177 21.06 3.88 8.31
N GLN A 178 20.75 2.61 8.51
CA GLN A 178 19.38 2.10 8.61
C GLN A 178 18.63 2.72 9.80
N LEU A 179 19.30 2.83 10.95
CA LEU A 179 18.73 3.46 12.14
C LEU A 179 18.54 4.97 11.95
N SER A 180 19.46 5.64 11.25
CA SER A 180 19.35 7.05 10.90
C SER A 180 18.17 7.32 9.95
N GLU A 181 17.99 6.49 8.91
CA GLU A 181 16.86 6.57 7.99
C GLU A 181 15.53 6.33 8.70
N ILE A 182 15.46 5.33 9.60
CA ILE A 182 14.29 5.10 10.47
C ILE A 182 13.99 6.35 11.31
N ASN A 183 15.00 6.89 11.98
CA ASN A 183 14.82 8.04 12.85
C ASN A 183 14.35 9.27 12.06
N SER A 184 14.96 9.54 10.91
CA SER A 184 14.61 10.65 10.01
C SER A 184 13.16 10.52 9.50
N GLY A 185 12.80 9.36 8.95
CA GLY A 185 11.49 9.09 8.38
C GLY A 185 10.38 9.16 9.43
N LEU A 186 10.57 8.51 10.58
CA LEU A 186 9.60 8.55 11.67
C LEU A 186 9.46 9.95 12.27
N SER A 187 10.56 10.67 12.50
CA SER A 187 10.49 12.02 13.07
C SER A 187 9.71 12.98 12.17
N SER A 188 9.95 12.93 10.85
CA SER A 188 9.22 13.72 9.87
C SER A 188 7.74 13.32 9.81
N PHE A 189 7.46 12.01 9.82
CA PHE A 189 6.09 11.50 9.80
C PHE A 189 5.30 11.93 11.04
N VAL A 190 5.85 11.77 12.24
CA VAL A 190 5.22 12.17 13.50
C VAL A 190 4.93 13.67 13.51
N THR A 191 5.89 14.47 13.05
CA THR A 191 5.74 15.93 12.98
C THR A 191 4.58 16.31 12.04
N GLU A 192 4.52 15.67 10.87
CA GLU A 192 3.45 15.92 9.91
C GLU A 192 2.08 15.44 10.42
N MET A 193 2.00 14.26 11.05
CA MET A 193 0.74 13.76 11.62
C MET A 193 0.21 14.69 12.71
N LYS A 194 1.09 15.23 13.57
CA LYS A 194 0.70 16.26 14.54
C LYS A 194 0.23 17.54 13.87
N ALA A 195 0.93 18.00 12.82
CA ALA A 195 0.54 19.18 12.06
C ALA A 195 -0.82 19.01 11.34
N GLN A 196 -1.17 17.79 10.95
CA GLN A 196 -2.47 17.44 10.35
C GLN A 196 -3.57 17.16 11.39
N GLY A 197 -3.25 17.08 12.69
CA GLY A 197 -4.21 16.71 13.74
C GLY A 197 -4.57 15.21 13.75
N MET A 198 -3.65 14.35 13.30
CA MET A 198 -3.85 12.91 13.07
C MET A 198 -2.97 12.01 13.97
N TRP A 199 -2.38 12.56 15.04
CA TRP A 199 -1.50 11.84 15.97
C TRP A 199 -2.20 11.39 17.24
#